data_AF-A0ABD6E100-F1
#
_entry.id   AF-A0ABD6E100-F1
#
_cell.length_a   1.000
_cell.length_b   1.000
_cell.length_c   1.000
_cell.angle_alpha   90.00
_cell.angle_beta   90.00
_cell.angle_gamma   90.00
#
_symmetry.space_group_name_H-M   'P 1'
#
loop_
_entity.id
_entity.type
_entity.pdbx_description
1 polymer ?
#
loop_
_entity_poly.entity_id
_entity_poly.type
_entity_poly.pdbx_seq_one_letter_code
_entity_poly.pdbx_strand_id
1 'polypeptide(L)'
;MLRSDNKNTYIIITIIIIGTLFTTYFITDIIHKSEINNLNNIYSNEIKEIKGNNINFSNIFIESLILYDSSSKDRLLGSYHFDLAFFFYNETLKQNTKLNLDSYKNTSLDNCENAQSLFYVSYLNYKSS
;
A
#
# COMPACT_ATOMS: atom_id res chain seq x y z
N MET A 1 52.76 -66.82 16.62
CA MET A 1 51.78 -66.60 15.52
C MET A 1 50.71 -65.57 15.88
N LEU A 2 50.99 -64.62 16.80
CA LEU A 2 50.01 -63.62 17.29
C LEU A 2 50.26 -62.19 16.75
N ARG A 3 51.32 -61.99 15.96
CA ARG A 3 51.81 -60.65 15.57
C ARG A 3 51.35 -60.20 14.18
N SER A 4 50.95 -61.12 13.30
CA SER A 4 50.35 -60.79 11.99
C SER A 4 48.90 -60.34 12.13
N ASP A 5 48.16 -60.97 13.04
CA ASP A 5 46.71 -60.74 13.18
C ASP A 5 46.43 -59.36 13.77
N ASN A 6 47.21 -58.93 14.76
CA ASN A 6 47.10 -57.59 15.35
C ASN A 6 47.37 -56.44 14.35
N LYS A 7 48.23 -56.65 13.35
CA LYS A 7 48.50 -55.62 12.32
C LYS A 7 47.32 -55.45 11.36
N ASN A 8 46.72 -56.55 10.90
CA ASN A 8 45.53 -56.48 10.05
C ASN A 8 44.33 -55.90 10.81
N THR A 9 44.15 -56.27 12.08
CA THR A 9 43.08 -55.70 12.92
C THR A 9 43.26 -54.19 13.09
N TYR A 10 44.48 -53.70 13.30
CA TYR A 10 44.76 -52.26 13.43
C TYR A 10 44.48 -51.48 12.14
N ILE A 11 44.85 -52.04 10.98
CA ILE A 11 44.58 -51.44 9.67
C ILE A 11 43.06 -51.39 9.42
N ILE A 12 42.33 -52.47 9.73
CA ILE A 12 40.87 -52.52 9.58
C ILE A 12 40.19 -51.47 10.47
N ILE A 13 40.58 -51.36 11.75
CA ILE A 13 40.02 -50.35 12.67
C ILE A 13 40.32 -48.93 12.17
N THR A 14 41.55 -48.68 11.70
CA THR A 14 41.94 -47.36 11.17
C THR A 14 41.10 -46.99 9.93
N ILE A 15 40.86 -47.95 9.03
CA ILE A 15 39.99 -47.75 7.86
C ILE A 15 38.54 -47.44 8.28
N ILE A 16 38.02 -48.13 9.30
CA ILE A 16 36.67 -47.87 9.83
C ILE A 16 36.58 -46.46 10.44
N ILE A 17 37.58 -46.04 11.21
CA ILE A 17 37.62 -44.69 11.81
C ILE A 17 37.69 -43.61 10.72
N ILE A 18 38.56 -43.77 9.73
CA ILE A 18 38.65 -42.82 8.61
C ILE A 18 37.34 -42.80 7.82
N GLY A 19 36.76 -43.97 7.53
CA GLY A 19 35.50 -44.08 6.82
C GLY A 19 34.34 -43.39 7.55
N THR A 20 34.25 -43.56 8.87
CA THR A 20 33.23 -42.90 9.69
C THR A 20 33.41 -41.39 9.76
N LEU A 21 34.65 -40.89 9.88
CA LEU A 21 34.92 -39.44 9.84
C LEU A 21 34.52 -38.83 8.48
N PHE A 22 34.83 -39.51 7.38
CA PHE A 22 34.44 -39.05 6.04
C PHE A 22 32.92 -39.03 5.86
N THR A 23 32.21 -40.10 6.26
CA THR A 23 30.75 -40.13 6.12
C THR A 23 30.06 -39.08 6.98
N THR A 24 30.51 -38.86 8.22
CA THR A 24 29.98 -37.80 9.08
C THR A 24 30.20 -36.42 8.45
N TYR A 25 31.39 -36.12 7.93
CA TYR A 25 31.66 -34.86 7.25
C TYR A 25 30.71 -34.62 6.07
N PHE A 26 30.51 -35.62 5.20
CA PHE A 26 29.59 -35.50 4.06
C PHE A 26 28.13 -35.31 4.48
N ILE A 27 27.67 -36.02 5.51
CA ILE A 27 26.31 -35.85 6.03
C ILE A 27 26.11 -34.42 6.56
N THR A 28 27.08 -33.91 7.33
CA THR A 28 27.02 -32.53 7.85
C THR A 28 27.01 -31.49 6.74
N ASP A 29 27.85 -31.65 5.70
CA ASP A 29 27.89 -30.74 4.55
C ASP A 29 26.56 -30.73 3.77
N ILE A 30 25.95 -31.91 3.56
CA ILE A 30 24.63 -32.03 2.92
C ILE A 30 23.54 -31.34 3.75
N ILE A 31 23.53 -31.55 5.06
CA ILE A 31 22.54 -30.92 5.96
C ILE A 31 22.67 -29.40 5.93
N HIS A 32 23.89 -28.87 6.09
CA HIS A 32 24.11 -27.42 6.05
C HIS A 32 23.75 -26.80 4.70
N LYS A 33 24.08 -27.46 3.59
CA LYS A 33 23.67 -26.99 2.26
C LYS A 33 22.16 -27.00 2.08
N SER A 34 21.47 -28.01 2.63
CA SER A 34 20.01 -28.07 2.63
C SER A 34 19.38 -26.93 3.44
N GLU A 35 19.92 -26.64 4.63
CA GLU A 35 19.47 -25.54 5.49
C GLU A 35 19.65 -24.18 4.80
N ILE A 36 20.81 -23.93 4.18
CA ILE A 36 21.08 -22.70 3.42
C ILE A 36 20.09 -22.54 2.27
N ASN A 37 19.82 -23.62 1.52
CA ASN A 37 18.84 -23.57 0.43
C ASN A 37 17.43 -23.28 0.93
N ASN A 38 17.04 -23.85 2.08
CA ASN A 38 15.75 -23.58 2.69
C ASN A 38 15.64 -22.10 3.13
N LEU A 39 16.67 -21.57 3.79
CA LEU A 39 16.73 -20.15 4.16
C LEU A 39 16.63 -19.24 2.94
N ASN A 40 17.35 -19.56 1.86
CA ASN A 40 17.27 -18.78 0.62
C ASN A 40 15.86 -18.78 0.02
N ASN A 41 15.16 -19.92 0.05
CA ASN A 41 13.77 -20.00 -0.41
C ASN A 41 12.82 -19.16 0.46
N ILE A 42 12.98 -19.22 1.79
CA ILE A 42 12.20 -18.42 2.74
C ILE A 42 12.42 -16.93 2.46
N TYR A 43 13.67 -16.47 2.39
CA TYR A 43 13.97 -15.06 2.11
C TYR A 43 13.48 -14.62 0.74
N SER A 44 13.57 -15.46 -0.29
CA SER A 44 13.01 -15.14 -1.60
C SER A 44 11.50 -14.93 -1.56
N ASN A 45 10.78 -15.74 -0.77
CA ASN A 45 9.34 -15.59 -0.60
C ASN A 45 9.00 -14.33 0.20
N GLU A 46 9.71 -14.06 1.30
CA GLU A 46 9.53 -12.84 2.10
C GLU A 46 9.79 -11.58 1.27
N ILE A 47 10.86 -11.55 0.47
CA ILE A 47 11.16 -10.42 -0.41
C ILE A 47 10.03 -10.20 -1.42
N LYS A 48 9.45 -11.28 -1.96
CA LYS A 48 8.33 -11.18 -2.91
C LYS A 48 7.07 -10.62 -2.23
N GLU A 49 6.78 -11.06 -1.00
CA GLU A 49 5.66 -10.57 -0.22
C GLU A 49 5.82 -9.09 0.14
N ILE A 50 6.99 -8.69 0.66
CA ILE A 50 7.32 -7.30 0.99
C ILE A 50 7.17 -6.40 -0.25
N LYS A 51 7.67 -6.85 -1.41
CA LYS A 51 7.50 -6.11 -2.67
C LYS A 51 6.02 -5.97 -3.04
N GLY A 52 5.23 -7.02 -2.92
CA GLY A 52 3.79 -6.98 -3.16
C GLY A 52 3.07 -5.99 -2.24
N ASN A 53 3.37 -6.04 -0.94
CA ASN A 53 2.79 -5.15 0.06
C ASN A 53 3.17 -3.68 -0.19
N ASN A 54 4.43 -3.41 -0.56
CA ASN A 54 4.88 -2.06 -0.91
C ASN A 54 4.19 -1.50 -2.16
N ILE A 55 3.98 -2.32 -3.19
CA ILE A 55 3.24 -1.91 -4.39
C ILE A 55 1.79 -1.60 -4.03
N ASN A 56 1.13 -2.49 -3.27
CA ASN A 56 -0.25 -2.28 -2.83
C ASN A 56 -0.40 -1.02 -1.99
N PHE A 57 0.51 -0.81 -1.02
CA PHE A 57 0.53 0.42 -0.22
C PHE A 57 0.69 1.67 -1.09
N SER A 58 1.64 1.65 -2.03
CA SER A 58 1.90 2.79 -2.91
C SER A 58 0.70 3.12 -3.79
N ASN A 59 0.03 2.10 -4.34
CA ASN A 59 -1.16 2.28 -5.17
C ASN A 59 -2.31 2.88 -4.36
N ILE A 60 -2.61 2.29 -3.19
CA ILE A 60 -3.68 2.80 -2.30
C ILE A 60 -3.37 4.23 -1.86
N PHE A 61 -2.12 4.52 -1.49
CA PHE A 61 -1.71 5.86 -1.10
C PHE A 61 -1.92 6.90 -2.21
N ILE A 62 -1.54 6.56 -3.45
CA ILE A 62 -1.72 7.44 -4.61
C ILE A 62 -3.22 7.65 -4.89
N GLU A 63 -4.03 6.59 -4.86
CA GLU A 63 -5.48 6.67 -5.07
C GLU A 63 -6.15 7.57 -4.02
N SER A 64 -5.85 7.36 -2.72
CA SER A 64 -6.36 8.20 -1.64
C SER A 64 -5.93 9.66 -1.79
N LEU A 65 -4.69 9.92 -2.23
CA LEU A 65 -4.20 11.28 -2.45
C LEU A 65 -4.98 12.00 -3.57
N ILE A 66 -5.26 11.30 -4.68
CA ILE A 66 -6.06 11.84 -5.78
C ILE A 66 -7.48 12.17 -5.32
N LEU A 67 -8.11 11.30 -4.53
CA LEU A 67 -9.45 11.55 -3.97
C LEU A 67 -9.47 12.74 -3.01
N TYR A 68 -8.45 12.86 -2.17
CA TYR A 68 -8.30 13.99 -1.24
C TYR A 68 -8.13 15.33 -1.98
N ASP A 69 -7.27 15.36 -3.00
CA ASP A 69 -7.06 16.55 -3.82
C ASP A 69 -8.33 16.93 -4.60
N SER A 70 -9.02 15.93 -5.17
CA SER A 70 -10.31 16.15 -5.85
C SER A 70 -11.34 16.72 -4.87
N SER A 71 -11.47 16.13 -3.68
CA SER A 71 -12.39 16.62 -2.65
C SER A 71 -12.12 18.08 -2.28
N SER A 72 -10.86 18.45 -2.10
CA SER A 72 -10.45 19.81 -1.77
C SER A 72 -10.80 20.80 -2.88
N LYS A 73 -10.62 20.40 -4.15
CA LYS A 73 -10.97 21.20 -5.32
C LYS A 73 -12.49 21.40 -5.43
N ASP A 74 -13.27 20.34 -5.28
CA ASP A 74 -14.74 20.40 -5.34
C ASP A 74 -15.28 21.32 -4.23
N ARG A 75 -14.70 21.24 -3.02
CA ARG A 75 -15.05 22.15 -1.92
C ARG A 75 -14.77 23.61 -2.26
N LEU A 76 -13.60 23.90 -2.86
CA LEU A 76 -13.24 25.27 -3.24
C LEU A 76 -14.21 25.84 -4.29
N LEU A 77 -14.57 25.03 -5.29
CA LEU A 77 -15.57 25.41 -6.30
C LEU A 77 -16.95 25.61 -5.66
N GLY A 78 -17.35 24.75 -4.72
CA GLY A 78 -18.58 24.91 -3.95
C GLY A 78 -18.61 26.22 -3.18
N SER A 79 -17.51 26.57 -2.49
CA SER A 79 -17.37 27.85 -1.79
C SER A 79 -17.50 29.05 -2.73
N TYR A 80 -16.90 28.99 -3.92
CA TYR A 80 -17.05 30.05 -4.93
C TYR A 80 -18.52 30.28 -5.32
N HIS A 81 -19.27 29.21 -5.60
CA HIS A 81 -20.70 29.33 -5.90
C HIS A 81 -21.49 29.85 -4.70
N PHE A 82 -21.16 29.42 -3.48
CA PHE A 82 -21.80 29.92 -2.27
C PHE A 82 -21.59 31.44 -2.09
N ASP A 83 -20.37 31.93 -2.33
CA ASP A 83 -20.07 33.36 -2.27
C ASP A 83 -20.85 34.16 -3.32
N LEU A 84 -20.98 33.62 -4.55
CA LEU A 84 -21.83 34.21 -5.58
C LEU A 84 -23.31 34.22 -5.17
N ALA A 85 -23.81 33.12 -4.59
CA ALA A 85 -25.18 33.05 -4.12
C ALA A 85 -25.46 34.14 -3.07
N PHE A 86 -24.54 34.33 -2.14
CA PHE A 86 -24.61 35.37 -1.11
C PHE A 86 -24.56 36.78 -1.73
N PHE A 87 -23.68 37.01 -2.70
CA PHE A 87 -23.62 38.27 -3.44
C PHE A 87 -24.98 38.60 -4.09
N PHE A 88 -25.53 37.69 -4.90
CA PHE A 88 -26.80 37.93 -5.59
C PHE A 88 -27.99 38.03 -4.64
N TYR A 89 -27.96 37.31 -3.52
CA TYR A 89 -28.95 37.48 -2.45
C TYR A 89 -28.94 38.91 -1.91
N ASN A 90 -27.76 39.45 -1.59
CA ASN A 90 -27.63 40.82 -1.11
C ASN A 90 -28.06 41.86 -2.15
N GLU A 91 -27.76 41.63 -3.43
CA GLU A 91 -28.22 42.50 -4.51
C GLU A 91 -29.75 42.44 -4.71
N THR A 92 -30.35 41.27 -4.50
CA THR A 92 -31.82 41.10 -4.52
C THR A 92 -32.49 41.95 -3.44
N LEU A 93 -31.92 42.00 -2.23
CA LEU A 93 -32.46 42.79 -1.11
C LEU A 93 -32.43 44.31 -1.36
N LYS A 94 -31.54 44.78 -2.24
CA LYS A 94 -31.39 46.21 -2.57
C LYS A 94 -32.30 46.66 -3.71
N GLN A 95 -32.98 45.72 -4.38
CA GLN A 95 -33.59 45.98 -5.68
C GLN A 95 -35.05 46.41 -5.59
N ASN A 96 -35.40 47.51 -6.27
CA ASN A 96 -36.75 48.09 -6.25
C ASN A 96 -37.59 47.72 -7.49
N THR A 97 -36.95 47.16 -8.52
CA THR A 97 -37.58 46.78 -9.79
C THR A 97 -37.83 45.27 -9.82
N LYS A 98 -39.09 44.88 -10.05
CA LYS A 98 -39.54 43.47 -9.99
C LYS A 98 -38.79 42.54 -10.96
N LEU A 99 -38.47 43.03 -12.15
CA LEU A 99 -37.80 42.25 -13.21
C LEU A 99 -36.36 41.86 -12.84
N ASN A 100 -35.61 42.78 -12.22
CA ASN A 100 -34.25 42.51 -11.74
C ASN A 100 -34.26 41.67 -10.45
N LEU A 101 -35.31 41.82 -9.64
CA LEU A 101 -35.50 41.06 -8.40
C LEU A 101 -35.65 39.55 -8.69
N ASP A 102 -36.53 39.18 -9.63
CA ASP A 102 -36.74 37.77 -9.97
C ASP A 102 -35.48 37.15 -10.61
N SER A 103 -34.77 37.89 -11.45
CA SER A 103 -33.52 37.42 -12.05
C SER A 103 -32.45 37.15 -10.99
N TYR A 104 -32.16 38.09 -10.08
CA TYR A 104 -31.12 37.92 -9.07
C TYR A 104 -31.48 36.85 -8.04
N LYS A 105 -32.78 36.75 -7.70
CA LYS A 105 -33.27 35.66 -6.86
C LYS A 105 -32.99 34.30 -7.49
N ASN A 106 -33.35 34.12 -8.76
CA ASN A 106 -33.13 32.84 -9.46
C ASN A 106 -31.63 32.53 -9.55
N THR A 107 -30.79 33.51 -9.91
CA THR A 107 -29.33 33.31 -9.94
C THR A 107 -28.75 32.96 -8.56
N SER A 108 -29.27 33.53 -7.47
CA SER A 108 -28.86 33.16 -6.12
C SER A 108 -29.22 31.70 -5.79
N LEU A 109 -30.43 31.27 -6.13
CA LEU A 109 -30.89 29.88 -5.96
C LEU A 109 -30.04 28.90 -6.78
N ASP A 110 -29.80 29.18 -8.06
CA ASP A 110 -28.99 28.34 -8.94
C ASP A 110 -27.58 28.15 -8.38
N ASN A 111 -26.98 29.22 -7.83
CA ASN A 111 -25.66 29.14 -7.20
C ASN A 111 -25.69 28.33 -5.89
N CYS A 112 -26.74 28.43 -5.08
CA CYS A 112 -26.92 27.58 -3.90
C CYS A 112 -27.01 26.10 -4.28
N GLU A 113 -27.78 25.75 -5.31
CA GLU A 113 -27.91 24.36 -5.78
C GLU A 113 -26.58 23.81 -6.29
N ASN A 114 -25.84 24.59 -7.08
CA ASN A 114 -24.51 24.23 -7.55
C ASN A 114 -23.52 24.03 -6.39
N ALA A 115 -23.50 24.95 -5.42
CA ALA A 115 -22.66 24.85 -4.24
C ALA A 115 -22.96 23.59 -3.42
N GLN A 116 -24.25 23.31 -3.18
CA GLN A 116 -24.70 22.12 -2.45
C GLN A 116 -24.24 20.83 -3.13
N SER A 117 -24.41 20.74 -4.45
CA SER A 117 -23.97 19.58 -5.25
C SER A 117 -22.47 19.34 -5.11
N LEU A 118 -21.67 20.40 -5.24
CA LEU A 118 -20.20 20.33 -5.14
C LEU A 118 -19.73 19.95 -3.72
N PHE A 119 -20.36 20.50 -2.67
CA PHE A 119 -20.07 20.09 -1.30
C PHE A 119 -20.42 18.63 -1.05
N TYR A 120 -21.50 18.14 -1.64
CA TYR A 120 -21.88 16.74 -1.52
C TYR A 120 -20.86 15.82 -2.19
N VAL A 121 -20.43 16.13 -3.42
CA VAL A 121 -19.36 15.39 -4.13
C VAL A 121 -18.06 15.43 -3.34
N SER A 122 -17.66 16.60 -2.84
CA SER A 122 -16.47 16.78 -2.00
C SER A 122 -16.51 15.87 -0.77
N TYR A 123 -17.65 15.81 -0.07
CA TYR A 123 -17.84 14.95 1.09
C TYR A 123 -17.73 13.46 0.74
N LEU A 124 -18.33 13.03 -0.36
CA LEU A 124 -18.22 11.64 -0.81
C LEU A 124 -16.76 11.27 -1.12
N ASN A 125 -16.04 12.12 -1.85
CA ASN A 125 -14.64 11.90 -2.18
C ASN A 125 -13.74 11.85 -0.93
N TYR A 126 -13.97 12.73 0.06
CA TYR A 126 -13.24 12.70 1.33
C TYR A 126 -13.56 11.47 2.18
N LYS A 127 -14.81 10.98 2.14
CA LYS A 127 -15.19 9.77 2.86
C LYS A 127 -14.57 8.51 2.23
N SER A 128 -14.31 8.55 0.94
CA SER A 128 -13.73 7.46 0.16
C SER A 128 -12.20 7.45 0.12
N SER A 129 -11.54 8.54 0.50
CA SER A 129 -10.07 8.64 0.63
C SER A 129 -9.56 7.98 1.90
#